data_AF-A0A939KT71-F1
#
_entry.id   AF-A0A939KT71-F1
#
_cell.length_a   1.000
_cell.length_b   1.000
_cell.length_c   1.000
_cell.angle_alpha   90.00
_cell.angle_beta   90.00
_cell.angle_gamma   90.00
#
_symmetry.space_group_name_H-M   'P 1'
#
loop_
_entity.id
_entity.type
_entity.pdbx_description
1 polymer ?
#
loop_
_entity_poly.entity_id
_entity_poly.type
_entity_poly.pdbx_seq_one_letter_code
_entity_poly.pdbx_strand_id
1 'polypeptide(L)'
;MYIAPAQAGFKVGHEALHGTNGDDTIDGQYGSDYHRGRDGNDFIDGGVGFGHDRLFGDGGHDTLWGRRGHDSLSGGYGDDFLYGGDGDDRLYGHHGYDFLDGGSGDDRLYSGSGYEQTTLIGGSGNDYLWAGAGNDSLWGGDDNDRLHGHLGNDSLWGEDGDDTLWAGGGNDSLLGGDGDDSLLGGDGNDYIYDIFDNNIFWGGYGNDTLWSGDGDDSLWGEDGDDSLRGGNGDDSLQGGDGDDTLIGAEGNDYIYDIFDNNIFWGGSLGRKWRRHSSRWRRE
;
A
#
# COMPACT_ATOMS: atom_id res chain seq x y z
N MET A 1 -3.29 -31.07 15.82
CA MET A 1 -3.64 -32.43 15.36
C MET A 1 -3.80 -32.40 13.83
N TYR A 2 -3.43 -33.48 13.11
CA TYR A 2 -3.65 -33.52 11.66
C TYR A 2 -5.10 -33.90 11.34
N ILE A 3 -5.77 -33.07 10.55
CA ILE A 3 -7.18 -33.20 10.18
C ILE A 3 -7.25 -33.21 8.65
N ALA A 4 -7.62 -34.35 8.11
CA ALA A 4 -7.89 -34.51 6.69
C ALA A 4 -9.21 -35.26 6.50
N PRO A 5 -9.87 -35.11 5.35
CA PRO A 5 -11.02 -35.92 4.97
C PRO A 5 -10.71 -37.42 5.14
N ALA A 6 -11.62 -38.19 5.75
CA ALA A 6 -11.42 -39.61 5.98
C ALA A 6 -11.06 -40.35 4.67
N GLN A 7 -9.87 -40.96 4.63
CA GLN A 7 -9.36 -41.68 3.45
C GLN A 7 -10.33 -42.78 2.98
N ALA A 8 -10.92 -42.57 1.79
CA ALA A 8 -11.12 -43.59 0.74
C ALA A 8 -11.78 -42.95 -0.49
N GLY A 9 -10.97 -42.47 -1.43
CA GLY A 9 -11.40 -42.00 -2.74
C GLY A 9 -11.34 -40.47 -2.87
N PHE A 10 -10.75 -40.02 -3.97
CA PHE A 10 -10.78 -38.66 -4.49
C PHE A 10 -12.19 -38.10 -4.34
N LYS A 11 -12.42 -37.25 -3.33
CA LYS A 11 -13.67 -36.51 -3.22
C LYS A 11 -13.43 -35.20 -3.93
N VAL A 12 -14.17 -35.02 -5.01
CA VAL A 12 -14.39 -33.72 -5.63
C VAL A 12 -15.60 -33.19 -4.87
N GLY A 13 -15.37 -32.42 -3.82
CA GLY A 13 -16.36 -32.12 -2.78
C GLY A 13 -16.37 -30.65 -2.36
N HIS A 14 -17.26 -30.32 -1.42
CA HIS A 14 -17.09 -29.15 -0.56
C HIS A 14 -16.84 -29.73 0.83
N GLU A 15 -15.67 -29.49 1.40
CA GLU A 15 -15.23 -30.07 2.66
C GLU A 15 -15.37 -29.04 3.78
N ALA A 16 -15.98 -29.44 4.90
CA ALA A 16 -16.04 -28.63 6.11
C ALA A 16 -15.22 -29.30 7.22
N LEU A 17 -14.02 -28.77 7.49
CA LEU A 17 -13.12 -29.29 8.52
C LEU A 17 -12.98 -28.26 9.65
N HIS A 18 -12.93 -28.75 10.88
CA HIS A 18 -12.79 -27.91 12.07
C HIS A 18 -11.74 -28.49 12.99
N GLY A 19 -10.80 -27.63 13.39
CA GLY A 19 -9.79 -27.87 14.40
C GLY A 19 -10.37 -28.10 15.79
N THR A 20 -9.43 -28.41 16.67
CA THR A 20 -9.57 -28.50 18.12
C THR A 20 -9.33 -27.11 18.73
N ASN A 21 -8.73 -27.00 19.91
CA ASN A 21 -8.35 -25.70 20.50
C ASN A 21 -6.83 -25.66 20.74
N GLY A 22 -6.09 -26.36 19.89
CA GLY A 22 -4.64 -26.36 19.93
C GLY A 22 -4.12 -26.75 18.57
N ASP A 23 -2.84 -26.47 18.33
CA ASP A 23 -2.20 -26.43 17.02
C ASP A 23 -2.58 -27.60 16.09
N ASP A 24 -3.29 -27.28 15.02
CA ASP A 24 -3.87 -28.17 14.02
C ASP A 24 -3.23 -28.00 12.64
N THR A 25 -3.40 -29.03 11.81
CA THR A 25 -3.00 -29.01 10.40
C THR A 25 -4.18 -29.53 9.60
N ILE A 26 -4.78 -28.67 8.79
CA ILE A 26 -5.98 -28.94 7.99
C ILE A 26 -5.62 -28.87 6.50
N ASP A 27 -6.04 -29.87 5.72
CA ASP A 27 -5.80 -29.96 4.27
C ASP A 27 -7.12 -30.25 3.54
N GLY A 28 -7.56 -29.30 2.71
CA GLY A 28 -8.82 -29.32 1.94
C GLY A 28 -8.82 -30.25 0.73
N GLN A 29 -7.65 -30.62 0.23
CA GLN A 29 -7.48 -31.44 -0.97
C GLN A 29 -8.03 -30.80 -2.26
N TYR A 30 -9.29 -31.02 -2.64
CA TYR A 30 -9.85 -30.57 -3.92
C TYR A 30 -11.27 -30.09 -3.72
N GLY A 31 -11.60 -28.95 -4.30
CA GLY A 31 -12.97 -28.44 -4.28
C GLY A 31 -12.99 -27.05 -3.70
N SER A 32 -14.17 -26.59 -3.30
CA SER A 32 -14.30 -25.31 -2.59
C SER A 32 -14.66 -25.59 -1.13
N ASP A 33 -13.77 -25.25 -0.23
CA ASP A 33 -13.76 -25.77 1.12
C ASP A 33 -14.08 -24.71 2.17
N TYR A 34 -14.44 -25.17 3.37
CA TYR A 34 -14.69 -24.33 4.54
C TYR A 34 -13.90 -24.89 5.72
N HIS A 35 -12.84 -24.23 6.14
CA HIS A 35 -11.94 -24.72 7.18
C HIS A 35 -11.80 -23.72 8.31
N ARG A 36 -11.74 -24.23 9.54
CA ARG A 36 -11.64 -23.40 10.75
C ARG A 36 -10.70 -24.02 11.75
N GLY A 37 -9.66 -23.28 12.15
CA GLY A 37 -8.66 -23.66 13.14
C GLY A 37 -9.21 -23.66 14.57
N ARG A 38 -9.76 -22.50 15.00
CA ARG A 38 -10.20 -22.13 16.36
C ARG A 38 -9.04 -21.58 17.19
N ASP A 39 -8.85 -22.05 18.41
CA ASP A 39 -7.71 -21.62 19.22
C ASP A 39 -6.49 -22.48 18.86
N GLY A 40 -5.28 -21.93 18.96
CA GLY A 40 -4.04 -22.65 18.70
C GLY A 40 -3.34 -22.09 17.47
N ASN A 41 -2.08 -22.48 17.25
CA ASN A 41 -1.35 -22.06 16.07
C ASN A 41 -1.57 -23.08 14.95
N ASP A 42 -2.48 -22.77 14.05
CA ASP A 42 -3.00 -23.69 13.07
C ASP A 42 -2.39 -23.47 11.69
N PHE A 43 -2.22 -24.57 10.96
CA PHE A 43 -1.88 -24.56 9.54
C PHE A 43 -3.09 -25.03 8.74
N ILE A 44 -3.59 -24.19 7.84
CA ILE A 44 -4.79 -24.47 7.04
C ILE A 44 -4.46 -24.29 5.55
N ASP A 45 -4.61 -25.36 4.79
CA ASP A 45 -4.39 -25.39 3.36
C ASP A 45 -5.72 -25.69 2.65
N GLY A 46 -6.18 -24.78 1.77
CA GLY A 46 -7.38 -24.93 0.94
C GLY A 46 -7.26 -26.06 -0.09
N GLY A 47 -6.04 -26.49 -0.39
CA GLY A 47 -5.78 -27.63 -1.25
C GLY A 47 -5.62 -27.28 -2.73
N VAL A 48 -5.45 -28.30 -3.55
CA VAL A 48 -5.18 -28.17 -4.98
C VAL A 48 -6.46 -28.08 -5.79
N GLY A 49 -6.47 -27.24 -6.82
CA GLY A 49 -7.61 -27.17 -7.75
C GLY A 49 -7.82 -25.77 -8.28
N PHE A 50 -9.08 -25.45 -8.58
CA PHE A 50 -9.58 -24.09 -8.74
C PHE A 50 -10.70 -23.92 -7.72
N GLY A 51 -10.35 -24.21 -6.45
CA GLY A 51 -11.26 -24.13 -5.33
C GLY A 51 -11.72 -22.70 -5.09
N HIS A 52 -12.66 -22.50 -4.18
CA HIS A 52 -13.03 -21.14 -3.75
C HIS A 52 -13.25 -21.26 -2.25
N ASP A 53 -12.14 -21.21 -1.53
CA ASP A 53 -12.02 -21.71 -0.18
C ASP A 53 -12.31 -20.63 0.83
N ARG A 54 -12.78 -21.03 2.00
CA ARG A 54 -13.01 -20.15 3.14
C ARG A 54 -12.26 -20.67 4.33
N LEU A 55 -11.15 -20.03 4.66
CA LEU A 55 -10.20 -20.47 5.67
C LEU A 55 -10.23 -19.49 6.84
N PHE A 56 -10.35 -20.00 8.07
CA PHE A 56 -10.41 -19.19 9.29
C PHE A 56 -9.39 -19.74 10.29
N GLY A 57 -8.41 -18.94 10.69
CA GLY A 57 -7.50 -19.24 11.80
C GLY A 57 -8.24 -19.19 13.14
N ASP A 58 -8.93 -18.05 13.36
CA ASP A 58 -9.62 -17.61 14.58
C ASP A 58 -8.69 -17.06 15.67
N GLY A 59 -7.91 -17.88 16.37
CA GLY A 59 -7.09 -17.38 17.47
C GLY A 59 -5.82 -18.18 17.69
N GLY A 60 -4.68 -17.50 17.69
CA GLY A 60 -3.35 -18.08 17.70
C GLY A 60 -2.54 -17.47 16.58
N HIS A 61 -1.35 -18.03 16.32
CA HIS A 61 -0.52 -17.60 15.21
C HIS A 61 -0.68 -18.60 14.07
N ASP A 62 -1.51 -18.25 13.11
CA ASP A 62 -2.00 -19.17 12.09
C ASP A 62 -1.27 -18.99 10.75
N THR A 63 -1.32 -20.02 9.91
CA THR A 63 -0.85 -19.97 8.52
C THR A 63 -1.91 -20.52 7.60
N LEU A 64 -2.42 -19.69 6.69
CA LEU A 64 -3.53 -20.00 5.80
C LEU A 64 -3.07 -19.89 4.33
N TRP A 65 -3.33 -20.93 3.53
CA TRP A 65 -3.05 -20.97 2.08
C TRP A 65 -4.32 -21.23 1.26
N GLY A 66 -4.75 -20.26 0.46
CA GLY A 66 -5.85 -20.43 -0.52
C GLY A 66 -5.43 -21.23 -1.75
N ARG A 67 -4.20 -20.99 -2.22
CA ARG A 67 -3.55 -21.59 -3.39
C ARG A 67 -4.10 -21.15 -4.73
N ARG A 68 -5.23 -21.69 -5.16
CA ARG A 68 -5.75 -21.44 -6.51
C ARG A 68 -7.24 -21.37 -6.40
N GLY A 69 -7.80 -20.26 -6.82
CA GLY A 69 -9.19 -20.05 -6.56
C GLY A 69 -9.59 -18.60 -6.55
N HIS A 70 -10.62 -18.34 -5.76
CA HIS A 70 -11.08 -17.00 -5.40
C HIS A 70 -11.48 -17.20 -3.96
N ASP A 71 -10.49 -17.09 -3.09
CA ASP A 71 -10.48 -17.60 -1.75
C ASP A 71 -10.75 -16.46 -0.76
N SER A 72 -11.16 -16.85 0.43
CA SER A 72 -11.42 -15.93 1.53
C SER A 72 -10.74 -16.43 2.78
N LEU A 73 -9.71 -15.72 3.20
CA LEU A 73 -8.85 -16.06 4.33
C LEU A 73 -9.07 -15.05 5.46
N SER A 74 -9.10 -15.54 6.69
CA SER A 74 -9.27 -14.73 7.90
C SER A 74 -8.35 -15.28 8.99
N GLY A 75 -7.36 -14.49 9.40
CA GLY A 75 -6.38 -14.85 10.45
C GLY A 75 -7.06 -14.87 11.80
N GLY A 76 -7.42 -13.70 12.32
CA GLY A 76 -8.20 -13.57 13.55
C GLY A 76 -7.40 -12.86 14.63
N TYR A 77 -7.13 -13.54 15.75
CA TYR A 77 -6.30 -12.99 16.82
C TYR A 77 -4.92 -13.64 16.81
N GLY A 78 -3.88 -12.84 16.77
CA GLY A 78 -2.49 -13.28 16.80
C GLY A 78 -1.78 -12.85 15.53
N ASP A 79 -0.49 -13.16 15.46
CA ASP A 79 0.34 -12.79 14.31
C ASP A 79 0.20 -13.88 13.24
N ASP A 80 -0.55 -13.59 12.17
CA ASP A 80 -0.96 -14.57 11.18
C ASP A 80 -0.24 -14.41 9.83
N PHE A 81 -0.11 -15.51 9.10
CA PHE A 81 0.38 -15.54 7.72
C PHE A 81 -0.72 -16.00 6.76
N LEU A 82 -1.16 -15.14 5.86
CA LEU A 82 -2.21 -15.42 4.89
C LEU A 82 -1.64 -15.30 3.47
N TYR A 83 -1.83 -16.35 2.67
CA TYR A 83 -1.43 -16.37 1.26
C TYR A 83 -2.62 -16.75 0.39
N GLY A 84 -3.04 -15.85 -0.50
CA GLY A 84 -4.12 -16.05 -1.45
C GLY A 84 -3.74 -17.07 -2.52
N GLY A 85 -2.80 -16.70 -3.39
CA GLY A 85 -2.29 -17.54 -4.46
C GLY A 85 -2.79 -17.08 -5.83
N ASP A 86 -3.24 -17.99 -6.70
CA ASP A 86 -3.82 -17.61 -7.99
C ASP A 86 -5.32 -17.28 -7.84
N GLY A 87 -5.75 -16.18 -8.45
CA GLY A 87 -7.11 -15.65 -8.62
C GLY A 87 -7.55 -14.64 -7.55
N ASP A 88 -8.59 -13.85 -7.85
CA ASP A 88 -9.09 -12.76 -7.00
C ASP A 88 -9.52 -13.19 -5.57
N ASP A 89 -8.66 -12.91 -4.60
CA ASP A 89 -8.75 -13.34 -3.23
C ASP A 89 -9.20 -12.21 -2.27
N ARG A 90 -9.61 -12.61 -1.07
CA ARG A 90 -9.92 -11.70 0.04
C ARG A 90 -9.24 -12.16 1.32
N LEU A 91 -8.30 -11.35 1.81
CA LEU A 91 -7.52 -11.66 3.01
C LEU A 91 -7.85 -10.66 4.13
N TYR A 92 -8.07 -11.17 5.34
CA TYR A 92 -8.33 -10.38 6.53
C TYR A 92 -7.40 -10.81 7.67
N GLY A 93 -6.42 -9.98 8.06
CA GLY A 93 -5.51 -10.27 9.18
C GLY A 93 -6.23 -10.22 10.54
N HIS A 94 -6.99 -9.14 10.73
CA HIS A 94 -7.69 -8.73 11.95
C HIS A 94 -6.81 -8.11 13.04
N HIS A 95 -6.27 -8.91 13.97
CA HIS A 95 -5.58 -8.40 15.15
C HIS A 95 -4.24 -9.10 15.32
N GLY A 96 -3.15 -8.35 15.27
CA GLY A 96 -1.80 -8.88 15.46
C GLY A 96 -0.85 -8.29 14.44
N TYR A 97 0.38 -8.76 14.43
CA TYR A 97 1.37 -8.41 13.41
C TYR A 97 1.23 -9.37 12.24
N ASP A 98 0.36 -9.02 11.29
CA ASP A 98 0.00 -9.94 10.21
C ASP A 98 0.88 -9.77 8.96
N PHE A 99 0.96 -10.84 8.17
CA PHE A 99 1.53 -10.86 6.83
C PHE A 99 0.47 -11.38 5.85
N LEU A 100 0.07 -10.56 4.90
CA LEU A 100 -0.91 -10.90 3.86
C LEU A 100 -0.25 -10.75 2.49
N ASP A 101 -0.38 -11.79 1.67
CA ASP A 101 0.13 -11.87 0.30
C ASP A 101 -1.02 -12.33 -0.62
N GLY A 102 -1.47 -11.46 -1.52
CA GLY A 102 -2.56 -11.72 -2.46
C GLY A 102 -2.15 -12.77 -3.49
N GLY A 103 -1.07 -12.51 -4.20
CA GLY A 103 -0.49 -13.41 -5.18
C GLY A 103 -0.78 -12.93 -6.59
N SER A 104 -1.56 -13.66 -7.37
CA SER A 104 -1.97 -13.24 -8.71
C SER A 104 -3.47 -13.08 -8.76
N GLY A 105 -4.00 -12.00 -9.31
CA GLY A 105 -5.44 -11.75 -9.37
C GLY A 105 -5.75 -10.33 -8.92
N ASP A 106 -7.02 -9.92 -8.99
CA ASP A 106 -7.43 -8.62 -8.43
C ASP A 106 -7.84 -8.81 -6.95
N ASP A 107 -6.88 -8.70 -6.05
CA ASP A 107 -7.00 -9.08 -4.65
C ASP A 107 -7.48 -7.94 -3.74
N ARG A 108 -7.98 -8.32 -2.56
CA ARG A 108 -8.34 -7.35 -1.50
C ARG A 108 -7.78 -7.78 -0.16
N LEU A 109 -6.86 -6.99 0.36
CA LEU A 109 -6.13 -7.25 1.59
C LEU A 109 -6.52 -6.22 2.65
N TYR A 110 -6.96 -6.71 3.82
CA TYR A 110 -7.35 -5.89 4.95
C TYR A 110 -6.60 -6.35 6.20
N SER A 111 -5.70 -5.52 6.74
CA SER A 111 -5.00 -5.81 7.99
C SER A 111 -5.97 -5.93 9.17
N GLY A 112 -6.99 -5.08 9.26
CA GLY A 112 -7.95 -5.04 10.36
C GLY A 112 -7.96 -3.71 11.11
N SER A 113 -8.32 -3.76 12.40
CA SER A 113 -8.53 -2.57 13.26
C SER A 113 -7.53 -2.48 14.41
N GLY A 114 -6.42 -3.19 14.29
CA GLY A 114 -5.29 -3.13 15.22
C GLY A 114 -4.56 -1.78 15.19
N TYR A 115 -3.58 -1.62 16.07
CA TYR A 115 -2.54 -0.57 15.99
C TYR A 115 -1.16 -1.19 15.71
N GLU A 116 -1.14 -2.47 15.41
CA GLU A 116 0.03 -3.29 15.15
C GLU A 116 0.49 -3.10 13.71
N GLN A 117 1.81 -3.16 13.49
CA GLN A 117 2.39 -3.08 12.15
C GLN A 117 2.04 -4.34 11.35
N THR A 118 1.61 -4.16 10.11
CA THR A 118 1.25 -5.21 9.17
C THR A 118 2.04 -5.09 7.87
N THR A 119 2.27 -6.23 7.22
CA THR A 119 2.79 -6.28 5.84
C THR A 119 1.70 -6.76 4.89
N LEU A 120 1.42 -5.97 3.85
CA LEU A 120 0.49 -6.31 2.77
C LEU A 120 1.25 -6.33 1.43
N ILE A 121 1.08 -7.39 0.65
CA ILE A 121 1.65 -7.52 -0.70
C ILE A 121 0.49 -7.90 -1.64
N GLY A 122 0.21 -7.06 -2.63
CA GLY A 122 -0.79 -7.34 -3.67
C GLY A 122 -0.33 -8.48 -4.56
N GLY A 123 0.74 -8.21 -5.33
CA GLY A 123 1.37 -9.19 -6.20
C GLY A 123 1.17 -8.81 -7.66
N SER A 124 0.37 -9.53 -8.42
CA SER A 124 0.07 -9.15 -9.82
C SER A 124 -1.43 -9.00 -10.01
N GLY A 125 -1.88 -7.91 -10.61
CA GLY A 125 -3.29 -7.61 -10.82
C GLY A 125 -3.66 -6.29 -10.17
N ASN A 126 -4.92 -5.85 -10.29
CA ASN A 126 -5.31 -4.54 -9.76
C ASN A 126 -5.81 -4.70 -8.32
N ASP A 127 -4.90 -4.54 -7.38
CA ASP A 127 -5.08 -4.86 -5.98
C ASP A 127 -5.61 -3.70 -5.14
N TYR A 128 -6.17 -4.07 -3.99
CA TYR A 128 -6.65 -3.14 -2.99
C TYR A 128 -6.11 -3.49 -1.60
N LEU A 129 -5.20 -2.67 -1.10
CA LEU A 129 -4.52 -2.86 0.19
C LEU A 129 -5.00 -1.81 1.21
N TRP A 130 -5.43 -2.29 2.37
CA TRP A 130 -5.94 -1.46 3.47
C TRP A 130 -5.28 -1.85 4.80
N ALA A 131 -4.36 -1.01 5.29
CA ALA A 131 -3.49 -1.34 6.43
C ALA A 131 -3.93 -0.81 7.80
N GLY A 132 -4.85 0.16 7.85
CA GLY A 132 -5.63 0.43 9.06
C GLY A 132 -4.95 1.33 10.09
N ALA A 133 -4.27 0.81 11.09
CA ALA A 133 -3.48 1.67 11.97
C ALA A 133 -2.28 0.89 12.47
N GLY A 134 -1.16 1.58 12.66
CA GLY A 134 0.12 0.91 12.81
C GLY A 134 1.15 1.66 11.97
N ASN A 135 2.40 1.20 12.00
CA ASN A 135 3.37 1.67 11.01
C ASN A 135 3.45 0.56 9.98
N ASP A 136 2.73 0.65 8.89
CA ASP A 136 2.51 -0.48 7.99
C ASP A 136 3.46 -0.47 6.79
N SER A 137 3.54 -1.60 6.09
CA SER A 137 4.32 -1.72 4.85
C SER A 137 3.48 -2.37 3.77
N LEU A 138 3.29 -1.65 2.66
CA LEU A 138 2.39 -2.03 1.57
C LEU A 138 3.17 -2.04 0.26
N TRP A 139 3.06 -3.14 -0.48
CA TRP A 139 3.57 -3.28 -1.85
C TRP A 139 2.38 -3.61 -2.77
N GLY A 140 2.16 -2.79 -3.80
CA GLY A 140 1.18 -3.02 -4.85
C GLY A 140 1.60 -4.21 -5.69
N GLY A 141 2.65 -4.01 -6.49
CA GLY A 141 3.24 -5.03 -7.34
C GLY A 141 3.06 -4.69 -8.82
N ASP A 142 2.64 -5.66 -9.62
CA ASP A 142 2.35 -5.43 -11.04
C ASP A 142 0.90 -4.96 -11.23
N ASP A 143 0.67 -4.07 -12.22
CA ASP A 143 -0.63 -3.48 -12.61
C ASP A 143 -1.10 -2.34 -11.66
N ASN A 144 -2.34 -1.84 -11.85
CA ASN A 144 -2.75 -0.58 -11.23
C ASN A 144 -3.42 -0.78 -9.86
N ASP A 145 -2.72 -0.39 -8.81
CA ASP A 145 -3.07 -0.69 -7.43
C ASP A 145 -3.64 0.49 -6.65
N ARG A 146 -4.27 0.16 -5.52
CA ARG A 146 -4.75 1.14 -4.54
C ARG A 146 -4.28 0.77 -3.14
N LEU A 147 -3.42 1.62 -2.58
CA LEU A 147 -2.80 1.41 -1.28
C LEU A 147 -3.30 2.46 -0.29
N HIS A 148 -3.77 2.01 0.88
CA HIS A 148 -4.22 2.87 1.98
C HIS A 148 -3.49 2.53 3.28
N GLY A 149 -2.58 3.40 3.73
CA GLY A 149 -1.81 3.25 4.97
C GLY A 149 -2.65 3.50 6.23
N HIS A 150 -3.40 4.61 6.21
CA HIS A 150 -4.23 5.15 7.27
C HIS A 150 -3.49 5.85 8.43
N LEU A 151 -3.34 5.25 9.61
CA LEU A 151 -2.81 5.96 10.79
C LEU A 151 -1.51 5.34 11.27
N GLY A 152 -0.47 6.15 11.35
CA GLY A 152 0.87 5.81 11.80
C GLY A 152 1.87 6.04 10.67
N ASN A 153 3.15 5.78 10.91
CA ASN A 153 4.20 6.10 9.94
C ASN A 153 4.35 4.93 8.96
N ASP A 154 3.71 5.04 7.81
CA ASP A 154 3.55 3.97 6.84
C ASP A 154 4.61 4.04 5.74
N SER A 155 4.84 2.91 5.07
CA SER A 155 5.65 2.85 3.86
C SER A 155 4.87 2.16 2.74
N LEU A 156 4.64 2.89 1.65
CA LEU A 156 3.82 2.47 0.52
C LEU A 156 4.68 2.47 -0.75
N TRP A 157 4.65 1.34 -1.47
CA TRP A 157 5.33 1.14 -2.75
C TRP A 157 4.30 0.68 -3.78
N GLY A 158 4.08 1.45 -4.84
CA GLY A 158 3.22 1.07 -5.97
C GLY A 158 3.82 -0.06 -6.79
N GLU A 159 5.08 0.13 -7.21
CA GLU A 159 5.85 -0.72 -8.11
C GLU A 159 5.51 -0.49 -9.61
N ASP A 160 4.99 -1.47 -10.35
CA ASP A 160 4.76 -1.35 -11.80
C ASP A 160 3.27 -1.06 -12.08
N GLY A 161 2.88 0.12 -12.54
CA GLY A 161 1.49 0.44 -12.87
C GLY A 161 1.14 1.90 -12.65
N ASP A 162 -0.07 2.30 -13.06
CA ASP A 162 -0.63 3.62 -12.71
C ASP A 162 -1.33 3.51 -11.34
N ASP A 163 -0.58 3.75 -10.26
CA ASP A 163 -1.00 3.49 -8.90
C ASP A 163 -1.67 4.67 -8.20
N THR A 164 -2.45 4.36 -7.16
CA THR A 164 -2.96 5.36 -6.22
C THR A 164 -2.57 5.02 -4.79
N LEU A 165 -1.71 5.82 -4.21
CA LEU A 165 -1.22 5.67 -2.84
C LEU A 165 -1.79 6.77 -1.95
N TRP A 166 -2.40 6.38 -0.83
CA TRP A 166 -2.84 7.30 0.22
C TRP A 166 -2.28 6.83 1.56
N ALA A 167 -1.27 7.54 2.07
CA ALA A 167 -0.60 7.15 3.30
C ALA A 167 -1.44 7.48 4.53
N GLY A 168 -1.98 8.69 4.66
CA GLY A 168 -3.02 8.99 5.64
C GLY A 168 -2.55 9.95 6.72
N GLY A 169 -2.16 9.49 7.88
CA GLY A 169 -1.69 10.37 8.95
C GLY A 169 -0.57 9.72 9.75
N GLY A 170 0.55 10.40 9.82
CA GLY A 170 1.85 9.86 10.21
C GLY A 170 2.93 10.57 9.42
N ASN A 171 4.19 10.20 9.63
CA ASN A 171 5.28 10.68 8.77
C ASN A 171 5.59 9.51 7.84
N ASP A 172 5.06 9.59 6.63
CA ASP A 172 4.95 8.47 5.74
C ASP A 172 6.04 8.50 4.66
N SER A 173 6.24 7.37 3.99
CA SER A 173 7.13 7.24 2.85
C SER A 173 6.41 6.59 1.69
N LEU A 174 6.31 7.30 0.57
CA LEU A 174 5.61 6.84 -0.63
C LEU A 174 6.57 6.79 -1.82
N LEU A 175 6.49 5.71 -2.58
CA LEU A 175 7.12 5.54 -3.89
C LEU A 175 6.07 4.97 -4.86
N GLY A 176 5.77 5.67 -5.95
CA GLY A 176 4.85 5.18 -6.99
C GLY A 176 5.54 4.08 -7.79
N GLY A 177 6.49 4.44 -8.64
CA GLY A 177 7.32 3.49 -9.37
C GLY A 177 7.26 3.73 -10.88
N ASP A 178 6.97 2.68 -11.65
CA ASP A 178 6.85 2.77 -13.11
C ASP A 178 5.37 3.02 -13.47
N GLY A 179 4.99 4.21 -13.91
CA GLY A 179 3.63 4.52 -14.36
C GLY A 179 3.19 5.95 -14.03
N ASP A 180 2.02 6.36 -14.49
CA ASP A 180 1.48 7.69 -14.15
C ASP A 180 0.78 7.62 -12.77
N ASP A 181 1.51 7.89 -11.69
CA ASP A 181 1.04 7.64 -10.32
C ASP A 181 0.36 8.84 -9.63
N SER A 182 -0.50 8.54 -8.65
CA SER A 182 -1.14 9.52 -7.76
C SER A 182 -0.83 9.24 -6.28
N LEU A 183 -0.05 10.12 -5.65
CA LEU A 183 0.48 9.94 -4.29
C LEU A 183 -0.04 11.02 -3.33
N LEU A 184 -0.70 10.62 -2.26
CA LEU A 184 -1.20 11.48 -1.18
C LEU A 184 -0.49 11.14 0.15
N GLY A 185 0.30 12.08 0.68
CA GLY A 185 0.91 11.98 2.02
C GLY A 185 -0.16 12.03 3.11
N GLY A 186 -0.77 13.20 3.30
CA GLY A 186 -1.85 13.40 4.26
C GLY A 186 -1.39 14.22 5.48
N ASP A 187 -1.64 13.74 6.69
CA ASP A 187 -1.27 14.45 7.93
C ASP A 187 0.13 14.02 8.42
N GLY A 188 1.15 14.86 8.32
CA GLY A 188 2.45 14.70 8.97
C GLY A 188 3.57 15.20 8.07
N ASN A 189 4.82 14.80 8.32
CA ASN A 189 5.94 15.22 7.47
C ASN A 189 6.30 14.06 6.55
N ASP A 190 5.80 14.10 5.34
CA ASP A 190 5.82 12.97 4.43
C ASP A 190 7.00 13.06 3.45
N TYR A 191 7.47 11.89 3.04
CA TYR A 191 8.47 11.73 2.01
C TYR A 191 7.85 11.05 0.79
N ILE A 192 7.61 11.83 -0.26
CA ILE A 192 6.98 11.36 -1.50
C ILE A 192 8.03 11.43 -2.61
N TYR A 193 8.34 10.28 -3.21
CA TYR A 193 9.39 10.15 -4.19
C TYR A 193 8.96 9.35 -5.41
N ASP A 194 9.35 9.78 -6.60
CA ASP A 194 9.28 8.98 -7.82
C ASP A 194 10.43 9.29 -8.79
N ILE A 195 10.49 8.57 -9.91
CA ILE A 195 11.62 8.56 -10.84
C ILE A 195 11.20 8.86 -12.28
N PHE A 196 10.08 8.33 -12.76
CA PHE A 196 9.68 8.38 -14.17
C PHE A 196 8.20 8.74 -14.34
N ASP A 197 7.80 9.01 -15.59
CA ASP A 197 6.40 9.22 -16.01
C ASP A 197 5.71 10.42 -15.33
N ASN A 198 4.43 10.68 -15.63
CA ASN A 198 3.78 11.94 -15.23
C ASN A 198 2.98 11.76 -13.95
N ASN A 199 3.54 12.23 -12.86
CA ASN A 199 3.02 11.94 -11.53
C ASN A 199 2.25 13.11 -10.92
N ILE A 200 1.39 12.76 -9.96
CA ILE A 200 0.57 13.72 -9.22
C ILE A 200 0.77 13.53 -7.71
N PHE A 201 1.41 14.51 -7.05
CA PHE A 201 1.72 14.45 -5.63
C PHE A 201 0.99 15.52 -4.83
N TRP A 202 0.49 15.11 -3.67
CA TRP A 202 -0.02 16.00 -2.64
C TRP A 202 0.66 15.67 -1.31
N GLY A 203 1.37 16.66 -0.74
CA GLY A 203 1.99 16.57 0.59
C GLY A 203 0.92 16.49 1.66
N GLY A 204 0.15 17.57 1.82
CA GLY A 204 -0.96 17.63 2.77
C GLY A 204 -0.62 18.55 3.95
N TYR A 205 -0.85 18.10 5.17
CA TYR A 205 -0.55 18.87 6.37
C TYR A 205 0.79 18.47 6.98
N GLY A 206 1.76 19.36 6.97
CA GLY A 206 3.05 19.22 7.64
C GLY A 206 4.17 19.63 6.71
N ASN A 207 5.42 19.38 7.10
CA ASN A 207 6.56 19.84 6.33
C ASN A 207 7.04 18.72 5.41
N ASP A 208 6.57 18.73 4.17
CA ASP A 208 6.69 17.59 3.27
C ASP A 208 7.90 17.71 2.34
N THR A 209 8.38 16.56 1.88
CA THR A 209 9.44 16.47 0.87
C THR A 209 8.94 15.69 -0.33
N LEU A 210 8.77 16.39 -1.45
CA LEU A 210 8.22 15.86 -2.70
C LEU A 210 9.31 15.90 -3.78
N TRP A 211 9.60 14.77 -4.41
CA TRP A 211 10.53 14.70 -5.54
C TRP A 211 10.05 13.71 -6.61
N SER A 212 9.62 14.22 -7.77
CA SER A 212 8.94 13.41 -8.80
C SER A 212 9.83 12.84 -9.92
N GLY A 213 10.97 13.45 -10.25
CA GLY A 213 11.92 12.83 -11.17
C GLY A 213 11.75 13.27 -12.64
N ASP A 214 11.74 12.32 -13.57
CA ASP A 214 11.51 12.58 -14.99
C ASP A 214 10.00 12.53 -15.29
N GLY A 215 9.46 13.45 -16.08
CA GLY A 215 8.02 13.51 -16.37
C GLY A 215 7.50 14.94 -16.42
N ASP A 216 6.29 15.15 -16.94
CA ASP A 216 5.59 16.42 -16.77
C ASP A 216 4.73 16.33 -15.49
N ASP A 217 5.34 16.61 -14.33
CA ASP A 217 4.74 16.30 -13.03
C ASP A 217 3.88 17.43 -12.45
N SER A 218 3.01 17.09 -11.49
CA SER A 218 2.25 18.07 -10.70
C SER A 218 2.39 17.84 -9.20
N LEU A 219 2.96 18.81 -8.49
CA LEU A 219 3.29 18.72 -7.07
C LEU A 219 2.60 19.85 -6.29
N TRP A 220 1.88 19.47 -5.22
CA TRP A 220 1.30 20.39 -4.23
C TRP A 220 1.85 20.06 -2.84
N GLY A 221 2.49 21.03 -2.18
CA GLY A 221 2.91 20.90 -0.77
C GLY A 221 1.73 20.97 0.19
N GLU A 222 0.85 21.95 -0.04
CA GLU A 222 -0.31 22.29 0.80
C GLU A 222 0.06 23.08 2.07
N ASP A 223 -0.15 22.54 3.27
CA ASP A 223 0.00 23.27 4.53
C ASP A 223 1.31 22.88 5.22
N GLY A 224 2.31 23.77 5.26
CA GLY A 224 3.56 23.57 6.01
C GLY A 224 4.77 24.15 5.30
N ASP A 225 5.96 23.96 5.86
CA ASP A 225 7.20 24.41 5.22
C ASP A 225 7.74 23.30 4.30
N ASP A 226 7.38 23.33 3.01
CA ASP A 226 7.58 22.21 2.10
C ASP A 226 8.84 22.31 1.24
N SER A 227 9.31 21.15 0.76
CA SER A 227 10.40 21.03 -0.19
C SER A 227 9.97 20.25 -1.43
N LEU A 228 9.69 20.97 -2.51
CA LEU A 228 9.24 20.40 -3.79
C LEU A 228 10.35 20.45 -4.85
N ARG A 229 10.54 19.32 -5.53
CA ARG A 229 11.41 19.20 -6.70
C ARG A 229 10.70 18.43 -7.81
N GLY A 230 10.47 19.08 -8.96
CA GLY A 230 9.92 18.43 -10.15
C GLY A 230 10.97 17.48 -10.73
N GLY A 231 11.77 17.97 -11.68
CA GLY A 231 12.98 17.26 -12.07
C GLY A 231 13.28 17.50 -13.53
N ASN A 232 13.07 16.52 -14.39
CA ASN A 232 13.17 16.70 -15.83
C ASN A 232 11.79 16.67 -16.46
N GLY A 233 11.39 17.74 -17.14
CA GLY A 233 10.10 17.84 -17.83
C GLY A 233 9.40 19.16 -17.51
N ASP A 234 8.25 19.40 -18.11
CA ASP A 234 7.52 20.64 -17.94
C ASP A 234 6.59 20.56 -16.70
N ASP A 235 7.19 20.72 -15.52
CA ASP A 235 6.51 20.48 -14.23
C ASP A 235 5.60 21.62 -13.75
N SER A 236 4.62 21.30 -12.90
CA SER A 236 3.80 22.26 -12.16
C SER A 236 3.97 22.11 -10.66
N LEU A 237 4.55 23.10 -9.98
CA LEU A 237 4.80 23.07 -8.53
C LEU A 237 4.03 24.18 -7.81
N GLN A 238 3.37 23.82 -6.70
CA GLN A 238 2.73 24.74 -5.78
C GLN A 238 3.10 24.39 -4.33
N GLY A 239 3.68 25.34 -3.59
CA GLY A 239 4.06 25.18 -2.18
C GLY A 239 2.80 25.19 -1.33
N GLY A 240 2.31 26.37 -0.99
CA GLY A 240 1.01 26.53 -0.36
C GLY A 240 1.08 27.53 0.78
N ASP A 241 0.66 27.12 1.98
CA ASP A 241 0.78 27.92 3.19
C ASP A 241 2.06 27.52 3.92
N GLY A 242 3.05 28.42 4.04
CA GLY A 242 4.32 28.14 4.75
C GLY A 242 5.54 28.70 4.01
N ASP A 243 6.73 28.53 4.60
CA ASP A 243 8.00 28.98 4.02
C ASP A 243 8.62 27.87 3.14
N ASP A 244 8.19 27.81 1.87
CA ASP A 244 8.49 26.69 0.97
C ASP A 244 9.81 26.83 0.17
N THR A 245 10.33 25.68 -0.28
CA THR A 245 11.41 25.57 -1.27
C THR A 245 10.93 24.81 -2.51
N LEU A 246 10.91 25.48 -3.66
CA LEU A 246 10.45 24.93 -4.94
C LEU A 246 11.55 24.93 -5.99
N ILE A 247 11.83 23.77 -6.59
CA ILE A 247 12.88 23.54 -7.58
C ILE A 247 12.28 22.84 -8.81
N GLY A 248 12.09 23.56 -9.91
CA GLY A 248 11.58 22.94 -11.15
C GLY A 248 12.64 22.16 -11.95
N ALA A 249 13.92 22.51 -11.82
CA ALA A 249 15.05 21.79 -12.44
C ALA A 249 15.19 21.88 -13.99
N GLU A 250 14.96 20.85 -14.81
CA GLU A 250 15.09 20.92 -16.27
C GLU A 250 13.71 20.95 -16.92
N GLY A 251 13.42 21.96 -17.74
CA GLY A 251 12.12 22.06 -18.41
C GLY A 251 11.56 23.47 -18.43
N ASN A 252 10.30 23.60 -18.83
CA ASN A 252 9.51 24.83 -18.79
C ASN A 252 8.51 24.80 -17.64
N ASP A 253 9.06 24.79 -16.43
CA ASP A 253 8.30 24.63 -15.19
C ASP A 253 7.36 25.81 -14.90
N TYR A 254 6.14 25.48 -14.47
CA TYR A 254 5.18 26.39 -13.86
C TYR A 254 5.28 26.32 -12.34
N ILE A 255 5.82 27.36 -11.72
CA ILE A 255 5.96 27.42 -10.27
C ILE A 255 5.06 28.54 -9.71
N TYR A 256 4.12 28.17 -8.85
CA TYR A 256 3.12 29.07 -8.28
C TYR A 256 3.10 29.03 -6.75
N ASP A 257 3.05 30.21 -6.13
CA ASP A 257 2.89 30.30 -4.69
C ASP A 257 2.29 31.64 -4.26
N ILE A 258 1.46 31.63 -3.23
CA ILE A 258 0.61 32.76 -2.86
C ILE A 258 1.07 33.56 -1.67
N PHE A 259 1.88 33.03 -0.74
CA PHE A 259 2.25 33.74 0.49
C PHE A 259 3.75 33.56 0.87
N ASP A 260 4.17 34.20 1.98
CA ASP A 260 5.42 33.91 2.73
C ASP A 260 6.81 34.04 2.03
N ASN A 261 7.88 33.47 2.64
CA ASN A 261 9.29 33.74 2.31
C ASN A 261 9.95 32.68 1.41
N ASN A 262 9.26 32.29 0.36
CA ASN A 262 9.58 31.08 -0.38
C ASN A 262 10.81 31.23 -1.29
N ILE A 263 11.50 30.11 -1.51
CA ILE A 263 12.72 30.03 -2.31
C ILE A 263 12.42 29.30 -3.61
N PHE A 264 12.62 29.99 -4.75
CA PHE A 264 12.36 29.44 -6.08
C PHE A 264 13.63 29.25 -6.90
N TRP A 265 13.75 28.08 -7.52
CA TRP A 265 14.77 27.76 -8.52
C TRP A 265 14.11 27.26 -9.80
N GLY A 266 13.90 28.15 -10.76
CA GLY A 266 13.44 27.78 -12.10
C GLY A 266 14.59 27.28 -12.98
N GLY A 267 14.27 26.36 -13.89
CA GLY A 267 15.23 25.59 -14.66
C GLY A 267 16.23 26.32 -15.57
N SER A 268 17.10 25.53 -16.23
CA SER A 268 18.35 25.73 -17.05
C SER A 268 18.93 27.15 -17.31
N LEU A 269 18.18 28.22 -17.15
CA LEU A 269 18.62 29.60 -17.05
C LEU A 269 18.86 30.08 -15.61
N GLY A 270 18.73 29.22 -14.58
CA GLY A 270 19.22 29.46 -13.23
C GLY A 270 18.75 30.78 -12.63
N ARG A 271 17.48 31.13 -12.85
CA ARG A 271 16.93 32.40 -12.35
C ARG A 271 16.42 32.19 -10.94
N LYS A 272 17.25 32.56 -9.97
CA LYS A 272 16.85 32.66 -8.57
C LYS A 272 15.90 33.83 -8.40
N TRP A 273 14.69 33.54 -7.94
CA TRP A 273 13.73 34.56 -7.54
C TRP A 273 13.44 34.36 -6.05
N ARG A 274 13.65 35.41 -5.26
CA ARG A 274 13.10 35.47 -3.90
C ARG A 274 11.93 36.45 -3.90
N ARG A 275 10.80 36.02 -3.33
CA ARG A 275 9.71 36.92 -2.97
C ARG A 275 9.92 37.30 -1.51
N HIS A 276 10.19 38.58 -1.25
CA HIS A 276 10.24 39.11 0.11
C HIS A 276 9.23 40.26 0.14
N SER A 277 8.00 39.97 0.58
CA SER A 277 6.80 40.80 0.38
C SER A 277 6.47 41.05 -1.09
N SER A 278 5.39 41.77 -1.38
CA SER A 278 4.74 42.06 -2.70
C SER A 278 5.62 42.57 -3.88
N ARG A 279 6.94 42.41 -3.84
CA ARG A 279 7.89 42.70 -4.90
C ARG A 279 8.84 41.53 -5.13
N TRP A 280 8.84 41.03 -6.36
CA TRP A 280 9.89 40.16 -6.88
C TRP A 280 11.24 40.86 -6.80
N ARG A 281 12.23 40.24 -6.15
CA ARG A 281 13.63 40.67 -6.26
C ARG A 281 14.44 39.59 -6.96
N ARG A 282 15.12 40.02 -8.01
CA ARG A 282 16.24 39.30 -8.61
C ARG A 282 17.41 39.36 -7.62
N GLU A 283 17.99 38.22 -7.29
CA GLU A 283 19.32 38.15 -6.68
C GLU A 283 20.43 38.27 -7.73
#